data_AF-A0A0M3K6K7-F1
#
_entry.id   AF-A0A0M3K6K7-F1
#
_cell.length_a   1.000
_cell.length_b   1.000
_cell.length_c   1.000
_cell.angle_alpha   90.00
_cell.angle_beta   90.00
_cell.angle_gamma   90.00
#
_symmetry.space_group_name_H-M   'P 1'
#
loop_
_entity.id
_entity.type
_entity.pdbx_description
1 polymer ?
#
loop_
_entity_poly.entity_id
_entity_poly.type
_entity_poly.pdbx_seq_one_letter_code
_entity_poly.pdbx_strand_id
1 'polypeptide(L)'
;MITPGYGDVSRNMIQLKCSMRRATIAAVAIWMIIFIYLAISIFTLQSKEREDRNEPQKKTDPLVIKYEESRKKIISLYENIDELKRLLSEKDALLSGNPKLKLIPIAGNGKSESRDEIPHTLYTKDHEMARRNLDNSIKELFYYLNSQFEHAKYLSFANHAINQTLSLIAQSAAFSSVDRADRWREKALASISEEMQLHLDKLQHPSDCATARALICTLNKGCGFGCQLHHVTYCFIVAYGTNRTLILHRDGKEWNYSERGWSAAFRPVSGCKHDQISKVLHSDLCLRL
;
A
#
# COMPACT_ATOMS: atom_id res chain seq x y z
N MET A 1 20.42 -33.60 75.73
CA MET A 1 20.19 -32.19 75.36
C MET A 1 21.26 -31.77 74.38
N ILE A 2 20.84 -31.02 73.34
CA ILE A 2 21.59 -30.16 72.40
C ILE A 2 21.34 -30.57 70.94
N THR A 3 20.38 -29.89 70.31
CA THR A 3 20.31 -29.62 68.87
C THR A 3 21.23 -28.45 68.52
N PRO A 4 21.88 -28.44 67.35
CA PRO A 4 21.49 -27.52 66.26
C PRO A 4 21.77 -28.13 64.85
N GLY A 5 21.35 -27.58 63.71
CA GLY A 5 20.66 -26.32 63.43
C GLY A 5 20.14 -26.30 61.98
N TYR A 6 18.88 -25.91 61.84
CA TYR A 6 18.13 -25.76 60.59
C TYR A 6 18.44 -24.44 59.83
N GLY A 7 19.63 -23.85 60.06
CA GLY A 7 19.92 -22.44 59.74
C GLY A 7 20.66 -22.18 58.43
N ASP A 8 21.26 -23.18 57.80
CA ASP A 8 22.24 -22.98 56.71
C ASP A 8 21.60 -23.02 55.30
N VAL A 9 20.62 -23.90 55.09
CA VAL A 9 19.94 -24.03 53.77
C VAL A 9 19.10 -22.78 53.43
N SER A 10 18.50 -22.14 54.44
CA SER A 10 17.67 -20.94 54.24
C SER A 10 18.52 -19.71 53.86
N ARG A 11 19.72 -19.55 54.43
CA ARG A 11 20.62 -18.43 54.11
C ARG A 11 21.11 -18.47 52.67
N ASN A 12 21.49 -19.65 52.17
CA ASN A 12 21.99 -19.82 50.81
C ASN A 12 20.89 -19.58 49.75
N MET A 13 19.65 -19.99 50.02
CA MET A 13 18.53 -19.76 49.11
C MET A 13 18.06 -18.29 49.08
N ILE A 14 18.20 -17.56 50.20
CA ILE A 14 17.91 -16.12 50.28
C ILE A 14 18.99 -15.30 49.56
N GLN A 15 20.27 -15.65 49.72
CA GLN A 15 21.40 -15.03 49.02
C GLN A 15 21.28 -15.16 47.49
N LEU A 16 20.92 -16.35 46.98
CA LEU A 16 20.77 -16.61 45.54
C LEU A 16 19.58 -15.83 44.93
N LYS A 17 18.44 -15.77 45.64
CA LYS A 17 17.28 -14.96 45.23
C LYS A 17 17.58 -13.46 45.19
N CYS A 18 18.40 -12.97 46.13
CA CYS A 18 18.81 -11.57 46.17
C CYS A 18 19.76 -11.21 45.01
N SER A 19 20.66 -12.14 44.63
CA SER A 19 21.57 -12.00 43.50
C SER A 19 20.83 -11.98 42.15
N MET A 20 19.90 -12.91 41.94
CA MET A 20 19.09 -12.97 40.71
C MET A 20 18.19 -11.75 40.53
N ARG A 21 17.64 -11.20 41.62
CA ARG A 21 16.86 -9.95 41.58
C ARG A 21 17.72 -8.74 41.18
N ARG A 22 18.99 -8.70 41.60
CA ARG A 22 19.92 -7.64 41.20
C ARG A 22 20.30 -7.76 39.73
N ALA A 23 20.54 -8.99 39.25
CA ALA A 23 20.85 -9.26 37.85
C ALA A 23 19.69 -8.88 36.91
N THR A 24 18.43 -9.20 37.28
CA THR A 24 17.26 -8.82 36.48
C THR A 24 17.03 -7.32 36.46
N ILE A 25 17.20 -6.62 37.58
CA ILE A 25 17.11 -5.15 37.64
C ILE A 25 18.19 -4.52 36.75
N ALA A 26 19.42 -5.03 36.79
CA ALA A 26 20.51 -4.55 35.94
C ALA A 26 20.22 -4.78 34.44
N ALA A 27 19.71 -5.95 34.08
CA ALA A 27 19.35 -6.25 32.69
C ALA A 27 18.22 -5.34 32.17
N VAL A 28 17.19 -5.09 32.97
CA VAL A 28 16.10 -4.16 32.62
C VAL A 28 16.63 -2.72 32.49
N ALA A 29 17.51 -2.28 33.39
CA ALA A 29 18.12 -0.95 33.31
C ALA A 29 18.96 -0.79 32.03
N ILE A 30 19.76 -1.79 31.67
CA ILE A 30 20.53 -1.80 30.42
C ILE A 30 19.61 -1.74 29.21
N TRP A 31 18.52 -2.53 29.21
CA TRP A 31 17.57 -2.54 28.11
C TRP A 31 16.84 -1.20 27.95
N MET A 32 16.47 -0.56 29.07
CA MET A 32 15.86 0.79 29.06
C MET A 32 16.84 1.85 28.56
N ILE A 33 18.14 1.76 28.91
CA ILE A 33 19.17 2.69 28.41
C ILE A 33 19.33 2.55 26.89
N ILE A 34 19.37 1.31 26.38
CA ILE A 34 19.42 1.06 24.92
C ILE A 34 18.19 1.62 24.24
N PHE A 35 17.00 1.41 24.81
CA PHE A 35 15.75 1.93 24.25
C PHE A 35 15.72 3.47 24.22
N ILE A 36 16.18 4.13 25.29
CA ILE A 36 16.29 5.60 25.35
C ILE A 36 17.31 6.10 24.33
N TYR A 37 18.47 5.45 24.20
CA TYR A 37 19.48 5.82 23.21
C TYR A 37 18.93 5.73 21.77
N LEU A 38 18.22 4.64 21.45
CA LEU A 38 17.59 4.47 20.14
C LEU A 38 16.49 5.51 19.90
N ALA A 39 15.67 5.82 20.91
CA ALA A 39 14.66 6.86 20.81
C ALA A 39 15.28 8.24 20.54
N ILE A 40 16.32 8.63 21.29
CA ILE A 40 17.05 9.88 21.08
C ILE A 40 17.68 9.89 19.69
N SER A 41 18.33 8.81 19.26
CA SER A 41 18.93 8.71 17.92
C SER A 41 17.90 8.93 16.82
N ILE A 42 16.70 8.36 16.93
CA ILE A 42 15.61 8.58 15.96
C ILE A 42 15.13 10.03 15.97
N PHE A 43 14.94 10.63 17.15
CA PHE A 43 14.53 12.03 17.27
C PHE A 43 15.59 13.01 16.74
N THR A 44 16.88 12.73 16.94
CA THR A 44 17.99 13.55 16.41
C THR A 44 18.13 13.47 14.89
N LEU A 45 17.82 12.30 14.29
CA LEU A 45 17.76 12.16 12.84
C LEU A 45 16.61 12.99 12.25
N GLN A 46 15.43 12.94 12.88
CA GLN A 46 14.29 13.75 12.47
C GLN A 46 14.53 15.26 12.67
N SER A 47 15.24 15.66 13.73
CA SER A 47 15.57 17.07 13.96
C SER A 47 16.59 17.58 12.94
N LYS A 48 17.60 16.78 12.58
CA LYS A 48 18.57 17.11 11.54
C LYS A 48 17.93 17.26 10.16
N GLU A 49 16.99 16.38 9.82
CA GLU A 49 16.16 16.49 8.60
C GLU A 49 15.20 17.70 8.64
N ARG A 50 14.89 18.23 9.82
CA ARG A 50 14.07 19.44 10.00
C ARG A 50 14.91 20.71 9.94
N GLU A 51 16.17 20.65 10.36
CA GLU A 51 17.13 21.76 10.29
C GLU A 51 17.61 21.97 8.84
N ASP A 52 17.92 20.90 8.09
CA ASP A 52 18.21 20.98 6.64
C ASP A 52 17.01 21.50 5.82
N ARG A 53 15.77 21.34 6.32
CA ARG A 53 14.57 21.91 5.69
C ARG A 53 14.32 23.38 6.04
N ASN A 54 14.93 23.90 7.10
CA ASN A 54 14.68 25.24 7.63
C ASN A 54 15.84 26.21 7.39
N GLU A 55 16.93 25.80 6.74
CA GLU A 55 17.91 26.74 6.22
C GLU A 55 17.23 27.58 5.12
N PRO A 56 17.16 28.92 5.26
CA PRO A 56 16.58 29.74 4.21
C PRO A 56 17.57 29.79 3.05
N GLN A 57 17.50 28.81 2.15
CA GLN A 57 18.24 28.82 0.89
C GLN A 57 17.62 29.88 -0.03
N LYS A 58 17.78 31.15 0.35
CA LYS A 58 17.57 32.32 -0.49
C LYS A 58 18.77 32.46 -1.43
N LYS A 59 19.01 31.43 -2.23
CA LYS A 59 19.82 31.54 -3.44
C LYS A 59 18.86 31.29 -4.58
N THR A 60 18.32 32.40 -5.10
CA THR A 60 17.39 32.47 -6.22
C THR A 60 18.04 31.86 -7.46
N ASP A 61 17.95 30.54 -7.58
CA ASP A 61 18.21 29.83 -8.82
C ASP A 61 17.14 30.28 -9.83
N PRO A 62 17.53 30.86 -10.98
CA PRO A 62 16.61 31.27 -12.03
C PRO A 62 15.64 30.15 -12.46
N LEU A 63 16.07 28.89 -12.33
CA LEU A 63 15.25 27.72 -12.63
C LEU A 63 14.12 27.53 -11.61
N VAL A 64 14.38 27.77 -10.33
CA VAL A 64 13.38 27.68 -9.24
C VAL A 64 12.36 28.79 -9.37
N ILE A 65 12.78 30.01 -9.74
CA ILE A 65 11.87 31.13 -10.01
C ILE A 65 10.95 30.79 -11.19
N LYS A 66 11.51 30.30 -12.30
CA LYS A 66 10.73 29.89 -13.48
C LYS A 66 9.75 28.76 -13.17
N TYR A 67 10.15 27.83 -12.30
CA TYR A 67 9.28 26.76 -11.83
C TYR A 67 8.11 27.30 -10.98
N GLU A 68 8.39 28.17 -10.00
CA GLU A 68 7.36 28.82 -9.18
C GLU A 68 6.38 29.67 -10.01
N GLU A 69 6.87 30.39 -11.02
CA GLU A 69 6.02 31.11 -11.96
C GLU A 69 5.13 30.18 -12.78
N SER A 70 5.67 29.07 -13.26
CA SER A 70 4.92 28.06 -14.01
C SER A 70 3.85 27.41 -13.12
N ARG A 71 4.20 27.13 -11.86
CA ARG A 71 3.28 26.59 -10.86
C ARG A 71 2.13 27.55 -10.54
N LYS A 72 2.43 28.85 -10.37
CA LYS A 72 1.42 29.90 -10.19
C LYS A 72 0.49 30.02 -11.38
N LYS A 73 1.02 29.96 -12.61
CA LYS A 73 0.21 29.95 -13.84
C LYS A 73 -0.76 28.76 -13.88
N ILE A 74 -0.27 27.57 -13.51
CA ILE A 74 -1.11 26.36 -13.45
C ILE A 74 -2.24 26.52 -12.43
N ILE A 75 -1.94 27.02 -11.23
CA ILE A 75 -2.96 27.27 -10.18
C ILE A 75 -4.01 28.27 -10.70
N SER A 76 -3.58 29.37 -11.31
CA SER A 76 -4.52 30.37 -11.87
C SER A 76 -5.40 29.81 -12.99
N LEU A 77 -4.89 28.89 -13.81
CA LEU A 77 -5.67 28.22 -14.85
C LEU A 77 -6.74 27.31 -14.23
N TYR A 78 -6.43 26.60 -13.16
CA TYR A 78 -7.41 25.78 -12.45
C TYR A 78 -8.51 26.62 -11.77
N GLU A 79 -8.15 27.75 -11.16
CA GLU A 79 -9.11 28.68 -10.57
C GLU A 79 -10.06 29.25 -11.64
N ASN A 80 -9.53 29.69 -12.79
CA ASN A 80 -10.34 30.17 -13.91
C ASN A 80 -11.29 29.09 -14.45
N ILE A 81 -10.85 27.82 -14.50
CA ILE A 81 -11.68 26.69 -14.92
C ILE A 81 -12.81 26.45 -13.90
N ASP A 82 -12.54 26.56 -12.61
CA ASP A 82 -13.55 26.39 -11.56
C ASP A 82 -14.58 27.52 -11.56
N GLU A 83 -14.12 28.77 -11.72
CA GLU A 83 -14.98 29.94 -11.87
C GLU A 83 -15.88 29.82 -13.10
N LEU A 84 -15.32 29.42 -14.25
CA LEU A 84 -16.09 29.23 -15.48
C LEU A 84 -17.17 28.15 -15.31
N LYS A 85 -16.89 27.07 -14.56
CA LYS A 85 -17.88 26.04 -14.23
C LYS A 85 -18.96 26.56 -13.30
N ARG A 86 -18.63 27.38 -12.30
CA ARG A 86 -19.62 28.00 -11.41
C ARG A 86 -20.55 28.93 -12.17
N LEU A 87 -20.00 29.79 -13.04
CA LEU A 87 -20.80 30.65 -13.91
C LEU A 87 -21.71 29.86 -14.85
N LEU A 88 -21.25 28.71 -15.37
CA LEU A 88 -22.08 27.81 -16.17
C LEU A 88 -23.25 27.25 -15.35
N SER A 89 -22.97 26.77 -14.13
CA SER A 89 -24.00 26.21 -13.24
C SER A 89 -25.02 27.25 -12.78
N GLU A 90 -24.59 28.50 -12.56
CA GLU A 90 -25.45 29.63 -12.21
C GLU A 90 -26.35 30.01 -13.39
N LYS A 91 -25.79 30.05 -14.61
CA LYS A 91 -26.56 30.26 -15.84
C LYS A 91 -27.61 29.16 -16.04
N ASP A 92 -27.27 27.90 -15.80
CA ASP A 92 -28.21 26.77 -15.94
C ASP A 92 -29.34 26.81 -14.88
N ALA A 93 -29.03 27.25 -13.66
CA ALA A 93 -30.02 27.48 -12.61
C ALA A 93 -30.98 28.64 -12.94
N LEU A 94 -30.46 29.74 -13.51
CA LEU A 94 -31.25 30.89 -13.94
C LEU A 94 -32.16 30.58 -15.14
N LEU A 95 -31.70 29.74 -16.08
CA LEU A 95 -32.50 29.26 -17.22
C LEU A 95 -33.60 28.28 -16.79
N SER A 96 -33.36 27.48 -15.74
CA SER A 96 -34.36 26.54 -15.21
C SER A 96 -35.51 27.23 -14.46
N GLY A 97 -35.32 28.46 -13.98
CA GLY A 97 -36.30 29.23 -13.20
C GLY A 97 -37.20 30.17 -13.99
N ASN A 98 -36.99 30.36 -15.31
CA ASN A 98 -37.70 31.37 -16.10
C ASN A 98 -38.32 30.75 -17.37
N PRO A 99 -39.62 30.39 -17.38
CA PRO A 99 -40.24 29.67 -18.50
C PRO A 99 -40.45 30.50 -19.79
N LYS A 100 -40.02 31.78 -19.82
CA LYS A 100 -40.26 32.72 -20.93
C LYS A 100 -39.04 33.10 -21.77
N LEU A 101 -37.86 32.53 -21.54
CA LEU A 101 -36.71 32.73 -22.44
C LEU A 101 -36.22 31.40 -23.03
N LYS A 102 -37.11 30.71 -23.77
CA LYS A 102 -36.68 29.65 -24.67
C LYS A 102 -36.00 30.31 -25.88
N LEU A 103 -34.67 30.21 -25.93
CA LEU A 103 -33.93 30.47 -27.15
C LEU A 103 -34.52 29.60 -28.27
N ILE A 104 -34.82 30.24 -29.40
CA ILE A 104 -35.29 29.58 -30.61
C ILE A 104 -34.24 28.52 -31.00
N PRO A 105 -34.59 27.23 -31.13
CA PRO A 105 -33.64 26.27 -31.66
C PRO A 105 -33.48 26.56 -33.14
N ILE A 106 -32.38 27.23 -33.50
CA ILE A 106 -31.87 27.18 -34.86
C ILE A 106 -31.51 25.72 -35.08
N ALA A 107 -32.27 25.07 -35.97
CA ALA A 107 -32.02 23.72 -36.44
C ALA A 107 -30.61 23.67 -37.07
N GLY A 108 -29.63 23.35 -36.24
CA GLY A 108 -28.26 23.05 -36.59
C GLY A 108 -27.94 21.71 -35.98
N ASN A 109 -27.69 20.73 -36.84
CA ASN A 109 -27.38 19.35 -36.55
C ASN A 109 -26.28 19.22 -35.48
N GLY A 110 -26.66 19.10 -34.21
CA GLY A 110 -25.75 19.02 -33.06
C GLY A 110 -26.33 18.03 -32.06
N LYS A 111 -25.77 16.81 -32.05
CA LYS A 111 -26.13 15.76 -31.10
C LYS A 111 -26.02 16.33 -29.69
N SER A 112 -27.07 16.11 -28.90
CA SER A 112 -27.00 16.13 -27.43
C SER A 112 -25.94 15.10 -27.02
N GLU A 113 -24.71 15.55 -26.76
CA GLU A 113 -23.73 14.74 -26.04
C GLU A 113 -24.09 14.74 -24.56
N SER A 114 -24.81 13.68 -24.21
CA SER A 114 -25.00 13.13 -22.89
C SER A 114 -23.69 13.07 -22.10
N ARG A 115 -23.76 13.39 -20.79
CA ARG A 115 -22.94 12.89 -19.67
C ARG A 115 -21.52 12.43 -20.06
N ASP A 116 -20.50 13.17 -19.61
CA ASP A 116 -19.07 12.83 -19.65
C ASP A 116 -18.76 11.35 -19.28
N GLU A 117 -19.05 10.42 -20.17
CA GLU A 117 -18.46 9.10 -20.20
C GLU A 117 -17.09 9.30 -20.82
N ILE A 118 -16.04 9.30 -19.99
CA ILE A 118 -14.67 9.13 -20.50
C ILE A 118 -14.71 7.88 -21.39
N PRO A 119 -14.46 8.01 -22.70
CA PRO A 119 -14.53 6.87 -23.59
C PRO A 119 -13.63 5.77 -23.03
N HIS A 120 -14.16 4.55 -22.91
CA HIS A 120 -13.40 3.39 -22.45
C HIS A 120 -12.08 3.19 -23.25
N THR A 121 -11.99 3.80 -24.42
CA THR A 121 -10.90 3.74 -25.39
C THR A 121 -9.89 4.90 -25.34
N LEU A 122 -10.02 5.87 -24.42
CA LEU A 122 -9.16 7.07 -24.45
C LEU A 122 -7.66 6.75 -24.34
N TYR A 123 -7.31 5.77 -23.50
CA TYR A 123 -5.94 5.26 -23.37
C TYR A 123 -5.90 3.78 -23.73
N THR A 124 -5.09 3.44 -24.74
CA THR A 124 -4.87 2.05 -25.11
C THR A 124 -3.86 1.40 -24.16
N LYS A 125 -3.81 0.07 -24.16
CA LYS A 125 -2.75 -0.69 -23.48
C LYS A 125 -1.36 -0.19 -23.90
N ASP A 126 -1.16 0.04 -25.19
CA ASP A 126 0.13 0.47 -25.75
C ASP A 126 0.50 1.89 -25.29
N HIS A 127 -0.47 2.79 -25.21
CA HIS A 127 -0.27 4.12 -24.65
C HIS A 127 0.22 4.06 -23.19
N GLU A 128 -0.48 3.31 -22.33
CA GLU A 128 -0.07 3.18 -20.92
C GLU A 128 1.26 2.45 -20.76
N MET A 129 1.55 1.45 -21.60
CA MET A 129 2.86 0.80 -21.62
C MET A 129 3.97 1.78 -22.02
N ALA A 130 3.79 2.54 -23.09
CA ALA A 130 4.76 3.54 -23.54
C ALA A 130 5.02 4.60 -22.46
N ARG A 131 3.96 5.11 -21.81
CA ARG A 131 4.08 6.06 -20.70
C ARG A 131 4.87 5.49 -19.52
N ARG A 132 4.56 4.26 -19.08
CA ARG A 132 5.28 3.59 -17.98
C ARG A 132 6.74 3.32 -18.34
N ASN A 133 7.01 2.93 -19.58
CA ASN A 133 8.37 2.72 -20.07
C ASN A 133 9.17 4.02 -20.10
N LEU A 134 8.57 5.14 -20.51
CA LEU A 134 9.22 6.45 -20.45
C LEU A 134 9.53 6.86 -19.01
N ASP A 135 8.56 6.72 -18.09
CA ASP A 135 8.75 7.01 -16.67
C ASP A 135 9.87 6.18 -16.03
N ASN A 136 9.87 4.87 -16.32
CA ASN A 136 10.95 3.98 -15.88
C ASN A 136 12.29 4.38 -16.49
N SER A 137 12.35 4.71 -17.79
CA SER A 137 13.61 5.11 -18.43
C SER A 137 14.20 6.38 -17.83
N ILE A 138 13.36 7.35 -17.43
CA ILE A 138 13.79 8.56 -16.73
C ILE A 138 14.34 8.21 -15.33
N LYS A 139 13.69 7.30 -14.60
CA LYS A 139 14.16 6.83 -13.29
C LYS A 139 15.49 6.07 -13.39
N GLU A 140 15.63 5.19 -14.37
CA GLU A 140 16.88 4.46 -14.62
C GLU A 140 18.01 5.42 -15.00
N LEU A 141 17.74 6.43 -15.82
CA LEU A 141 18.72 7.48 -16.12
C LEU A 141 19.15 8.22 -14.85
N PHE A 142 18.22 8.54 -13.95
CA PHE A 142 18.55 9.14 -12.67
C PHE A 142 19.44 8.23 -11.83
N TYR A 143 19.09 6.95 -11.68
CA TYR A 143 19.90 6.01 -10.90
C TYR A 143 21.30 5.85 -11.48
N TYR A 144 21.41 5.73 -12.80
CA TYR A 144 22.68 5.66 -13.50
C TYR A 144 23.53 6.91 -13.25
N LEU A 145 22.99 8.11 -13.50
CA LEU A 145 23.72 9.35 -13.31
C LEU A 145 24.11 9.57 -11.85
N ASN A 146 23.20 9.27 -10.91
CA ASN A 146 23.45 9.42 -9.48
C ASN A 146 24.57 8.50 -9.00
N SER A 147 24.66 7.29 -9.57
CA SER A 147 25.77 6.36 -9.32
C SER A 147 27.08 6.86 -9.96
N GLN A 148 27.07 7.26 -11.24
CA GLN A 148 28.28 7.75 -11.93
C GLN A 148 28.86 9.02 -11.29
N PHE A 149 27.99 9.90 -10.78
CA PHE A 149 28.39 11.15 -10.17
C PHE A 149 28.50 11.10 -8.66
N GLU A 150 28.45 9.92 -8.02
CA GLU A 150 28.46 9.78 -6.57
C GLU A 150 29.64 10.53 -5.92
N HIS A 151 30.84 10.40 -6.51
CA HIS A 151 32.06 11.08 -6.07
C HIS A 151 32.34 12.42 -6.78
N ALA A 152 31.49 12.80 -7.73
CA ALA A 152 31.67 13.99 -8.57
C ALA A 152 30.62 15.08 -8.29
N LYS A 153 29.82 14.94 -7.23
CA LYS A 153 28.76 15.89 -6.84
C LYS A 153 29.26 17.31 -6.55
N TYR A 154 30.56 17.53 -6.40
CA TYR A 154 31.09 18.89 -6.28
C TYR A 154 31.11 19.63 -7.62
N LEU A 155 31.08 18.91 -8.75
CA LEU A 155 31.03 19.51 -10.07
C LEU A 155 29.64 20.09 -10.33
N SER A 156 29.59 21.36 -10.71
CA SER A 156 28.34 22.07 -11.03
C SER A 156 27.53 21.35 -12.12
N PHE A 157 28.21 20.82 -13.14
CA PHE A 157 27.59 20.02 -14.19
C PHE A 157 26.91 18.75 -13.65
N ALA A 158 27.58 18.01 -12.76
CA ALA A 158 27.03 16.79 -12.19
C ALA A 158 25.76 17.07 -11.37
N ASN A 159 25.82 18.07 -10.48
CA ASN A 159 24.62 18.50 -9.73
C ASN A 159 23.51 18.97 -10.65
N HIS A 160 23.84 19.75 -11.69
CA HIS A 160 22.84 20.22 -12.64
C HIS A 160 22.18 19.05 -13.38
N ALA A 161 22.95 18.08 -13.86
CA ALA A 161 22.43 16.90 -14.54
C ALA A 161 21.46 16.11 -13.64
N ILE A 162 21.84 15.84 -12.38
CA ILE A 162 20.98 15.16 -11.41
C ILE A 162 19.69 15.94 -11.16
N ASN A 163 19.78 17.26 -10.94
CA ASN A 163 18.62 18.11 -10.72
C ASN A 163 17.68 18.15 -11.93
N GLN A 164 18.22 18.17 -13.16
CA GLN A 164 17.40 18.07 -14.37
C GLN A 164 16.69 16.72 -14.45
N THR A 165 17.34 15.60 -14.12
CA THR A 165 16.67 14.30 -14.14
C THR A 165 15.61 14.18 -13.04
N LEU A 166 15.84 14.75 -11.84
CA LEU A 166 14.81 14.83 -10.80
C LEU A 166 13.59 15.64 -11.27
N SER A 167 13.81 16.77 -11.95
CA SER A 167 12.73 17.53 -12.58
C SER A 167 11.96 16.69 -13.61
N LEU A 168 12.66 15.90 -14.43
CA LEU A 168 12.02 15.00 -15.39
C LEU A 168 11.19 13.90 -14.72
N ILE A 169 11.65 13.32 -13.59
CA ILE A 169 10.86 12.37 -12.81
C ILE A 169 9.55 13.02 -12.34
N ALA A 170 9.64 14.24 -11.79
CA ALA A 170 8.46 14.97 -11.33
C ALA A 170 7.49 15.29 -12.48
N GLN A 171 8.00 15.71 -13.64
CA GLN A 171 7.19 15.97 -14.84
C GLN A 171 6.55 14.69 -15.38
N SER A 172 7.28 13.57 -15.41
CA SER A 172 6.76 12.26 -15.81
C SER A 172 5.63 11.80 -14.87
N ALA A 173 5.78 12.00 -13.56
CA ALA A 173 4.75 11.72 -12.59
C ALA A 173 3.50 12.60 -12.79
N ALA A 174 3.68 13.90 -13.02
CA ALA A 174 2.58 14.83 -13.30
C ALA A 174 1.88 14.52 -14.65
N PHE A 175 2.64 14.07 -15.65
CA PHE A 175 2.09 13.64 -16.94
C PHE A 175 1.07 12.51 -16.77
N SER A 176 1.21 11.69 -15.72
CA SER A 176 0.25 10.62 -15.45
C SER A 176 -1.19 11.13 -15.24
N SER A 177 -1.42 12.37 -14.81
CA SER A 177 -2.78 12.91 -14.58
C SER A 177 -3.31 13.80 -15.72
N VAL A 178 -2.53 13.99 -16.79
CA VAL A 178 -2.96 14.80 -17.94
C VAL A 178 -4.21 14.20 -18.57
N ASP A 179 -5.12 15.06 -19.03
CA ASP A 179 -6.41 14.69 -19.65
C ASP A 179 -7.27 13.74 -18.79
N ARG A 180 -7.11 13.78 -17.46
CA ARG A 180 -7.78 12.91 -16.49
C ARG A 180 -7.45 11.42 -16.67
N ALA A 181 -6.24 11.11 -17.16
CA ALA A 181 -5.75 9.75 -17.29
C ALA A 181 -5.71 8.97 -15.97
N ASP A 182 -5.56 9.66 -14.85
CA ASP A 182 -5.69 9.11 -13.50
C ASP A 182 -7.06 8.50 -13.24
N ARG A 183 -8.15 9.21 -13.57
CA ARG A 183 -9.52 8.71 -13.40
C ARG A 183 -9.82 7.51 -14.31
N TRP A 184 -9.33 7.56 -15.55
CA TRP A 184 -9.46 6.41 -16.46
C TRP A 184 -8.74 5.19 -15.88
N ARG A 185 -7.52 5.35 -15.35
CA ARG A 185 -6.77 4.25 -14.73
C ARG A 185 -7.46 3.70 -13.49
N GLU A 186 -8.01 4.56 -12.64
CA GLU A 186 -8.77 4.16 -11.46
C GLU A 186 -9.97 3.29 -11.86
N LYS A 187 -10.76 3.73 -12.85
CA LYS A 187 -11.90 2.97 -13.37
C LYS A 187 -11.47 1.63 -14.00
N ALA A 188 -10.40 1.64 -14.80
CA ALA A 188 -9.87 0.44 -15.43
C ALA A 188 -9.36 -0.59 -14.39
N LEU A 189 -8.62 -0.13 -13.37
CA LEU A 189 -8.14 -0.98 -12.28
C LEU A 189 -9.28 -1.51 -11.41
N ALA A 190 -10.29 -0.68 -11.13
CA ALA A 190 -11.48 -1.10 -10.40
C ALA A 190 -12.23 -2.21 -11.15
N SER A 191 -12.42 -2.07 -12.46
CA SER A 191 -13.07 -3.08 -13.29
C SER A 191 -12.31 -4.41 -13.32
N ILE A 192 -10.98 -4.37 -13.47
CA ILE A 192 -10.14 -5.60 -13.42
C ILE A 192 -10.20 -6.22 -12.02
N SER A 193 -10.17 -5.40 -10.97
CA SER A 193 -10.23 -5.87 -9.60
C SER A 193 -11.58 -6.54 -9.31
N GLU A 194 -12.69 -5.95 -9.77
CA GLU A 194 -14.03 -6.52 -9.64
C GLU A 194 -14.14 -7.88 -10.32
N GLU A 195 -13.67 -8.00 -11.57
CA GLU A 195 -13.66 -9.28 -12.30
C GLU A 195 -12.85 -10.35 -11.57
N MET A 196 -11.66 -9.99 -11.07
CA MET A 196 -10.82 -10.90 -10.30
C MET A 196 -11.49 -11.31 -8.98
N GLN A 197 -12.10 -10.37 -8.26
CA GLN A 197 -12.81 -10.67 -7.00
C GLN A 197 -14.01 -11.59 -7.25
N LEU A 198 -14.78 -11.40 -8.33
CA LEU A 198 -15.88 -12.30 -8.71
C LEU A 198 -15.38 -13.71 -8.99
N HIS A 199 -14.24 -13.85 -9.68
CA HIS A 199 -13.65 -15.15 -9.95
C HIS A 199 -13.17 -15.83 -8.65
N LEU A 200 -12.45 -15.09 -7.80
CA LEU A 200 -12.00 -15.59 -6.50
C LEU A 200 -13.17 -16.00 -5.61
N ASP A 201 -14.24 -15.21 -5.57
CA ASP A 201 -15.44 -15.51 -4.80
C ASP A 201 -16.09 -16.82 -5.26
N LYS A 202 -16.25 -16.99 -6.58
CA LYS A 202 -16.76 -18.24 -7.16
C LYS A 202 -15.88 -19.45 -6.84
N LEU A 203 -14.55 -19.29 -6.91
CA LEU A 203 -13.60 -20.35 -6.56
C LEU A 203 -13.67 -20.72 -5.07
N GLN A 204 -13.89 -19.73 -4.21
CA GLN A 204 -13.95 -19.90 -2.76
C GLN A 204 -15.33 -20.35 -2.24
N HIS A 205 -16.37 -20.32 -3.08
CA HIS A 205 -17.74 -20.72 -2.73
C HIS A 205 -18.33 -21.73 -3.74
N PRO A 206 -17.76 -22.95 -3.83
CA PRO A 206 -18.32 -23.99 -4.69
C PRO A 206 -19.73 -24.42 -4.20
N SER A 207 -20.57 -24.88 -5.12
CA SER A 207 -21.94 -25.32 -4.82
C SER A 207 -22.01 -26.54 -3.89
N ASP A 208 -21.03 -27.43 -3.99
CA ASP A 208 -20.87 -28.58 -3.11
C ASP A 208 -19.44 -28.63 -2.59
N CYS A 209 -19.29 -28.40 -1.29
CA CYS A 209 -17.99 -28.44 -0.63
C CYS A 209 -17.38 -29.85 -0.62
N ALA A 210 -18.18 -30.91 -0.49
CA ALA A 210 -17.63 -32.26 -0.31
C ALA A 210 -16.87 -32.73 -1.56
N THR A 211 -17.34 -32.35 -2.75
CA THR A 211 -16.72 -32.73 -4.03
C THR A 211 -15.74 -31.69 -4.57
N ALA A 212 -15.63 -30.53 -3.93
CA ALA A 212 -14.75 -29.46 -4.37
C ALA A 212 -13.27 -29.86 -4.22
N ARG A 213 -12.48 -29.62 -5.28
CA ARG A 213 -11.02 -29.75 -5.20
C ARG A 213 -10.49 -28.68 -4.27
N ALA A 214 -9.90 -29.06 -3.15
CA ALA A 214 -9.38 -28.12 -2.17
C ALA A 214 -7.85 -28.13 -2.09
N LEU A 215 -7.30 -27.02 -1.57
CA LEU A 215 -5.93 -26.90 -1.07
C LEU A 215 -6.01 -26.50 0.40
N ILE A 216 -5.48 -27.35 1.29
CA ILE A 216 -5.46 -27.08 2.73
C ILE A 216 -4.15 -26.36 3.08
N CYS A 217 -4.27 -25.15 3.63
CA CYS A 217 -3.12 -24.33 4.03
C CYS A 217 -3.03 -24.23 5.55
N THR A 218 -1.84 -24.48 6.11
CA THR A 218 -1.62 -24.39 7.56
C THR A 218 -1.15 -23.00 7.93
N LEU A 219 -1.97 -22.29 8.72
CA LEU A 219 -1.74 -20.89 9.10
C LEU A 219 -0.51 -20.69 10.00
N ASN A 220 -0.30 -21.60 10.95
CA ASN A 220 0.77 -21.49 11.95
C ASN A 220 2.13 -21.92 11.40
N LYS A 221 2.82 -20.97 10.75
CA LYS A 221 4.26 -21.07 10.50
C LYS A 221 5.02 -20.46 11.68
N GLY A 222 6.21 -21.00 11.95
CA GLY A 222 7.12 -20.53 13.02
C GLY A 222 7.77 -19.19 12.70
N CYS A 223 6.98 -18.13 12.51
CA CYS A 223 7.42 -16.79 12.15
C CYS A 223 6.40 -15.70 12.56
N GLY A 224 6.75 -14.44 12.29
CA GLY A 224 5.91 -13.27 12.56
C GLY A 224 4.59 -13.22 11.75
N PHE A 225 3.67 -12.34 12.14
CA PHE A 225 2.35 -12.15 11.53
C PHE A 225 2.43 -11.95 10.01
N GLY A 226 3.27 -11.02 9.54
CA GLY A 226 3.40 -10.73 8.11
C GLY A 226 3.90 -11.93 7.30
N CYS A 227 4.80 -12.75 7.88
CA CYS A 227 5.27 -13.98 7.25
C CYS A 227 4.14 -15.01 7.12
N GLN A 228 3.31 -15.17 8.15
CA GLN A 228 2.14 -16.05 8.08
C GLN A 228 1.10 -15.56 7.07
N LEU A 229 0.85 -14.25 7.00
CA LEU A 229 -0.09 -13.70 6.02
C LEU A 229 0.42 -13.89 4.58
N HIS A 230 1.70 -13.63 4.32
CA HIS A 230 2.31 -13.95 3.03
C HIS A 230 2.24 -15.45 2.70
N HIS A 231 2.37 -16.34 3.69
CA HIS A 231 2.18 -17.77 3.47
C HIS A 231 0.75 -18.11 3.02
N VAL A 232 -0.27 -17.52 3.66
CA VAL A 232 -1.68 -17.67 3.26
C VAL A 232 -1.91 -17.11 1.86
N THR A 233 -1.38 -15.92 1.56
CA THR A 233 -1.45 -15.32 0.21
C THR A 233 -0.80 -16.23 -0.83
N TYR A 234 0.37 -16.80 -0.55
CA TYR A 234 1.02 -17.77 -1.42
C TYR A 234 0.15 -19.01 -1.65
N CYS A 235 -0.39 -19.60 -0.58
CA CYS A 235 -1.36 -20.70 -0.70
C CYS A 235 -2.54 -20.33 -1.59
N PHE A 236 -3.04 -19.09 -1.49
CA PHE A 236 -4.18 -18.63 -2.28
C PHE A 236 -3.83 -18.47 -3.76
N ILE A 237 -2.66 -17.93 -4.08
CA ILE A 237 -2.16 -17.84 -5.46
C ILE A 237 -2.03 -19.24 -6.08
N VAL A 238 -1.48 -20.21 -5.33
CA VAL A 238 -1.35 -21.60 -5.80
C VAL A 238 -2.73 -22.27 -5.96
N ALA A 239 -3.64 -22.04 -5.01
CA ALA A 239 -5.01 -22.55 -5.08
C ALA A 239 -5.74 -22.00 -6.32
N TYR A 240 -5.61 -20.70 -6.59
CA TYR A 240 -6.12 -20.05 -7.79
C TYR A 240 -5.53 -20.67 -9.07
N GLY A 241 -4.19 -20.75 -9.18
CA GLY A 241 -3.52 -21.30 -10.35
C GLY A 241 -3.80 -22.78 -10.61
N THR A 242 -4.22 -23.53 -9.58
CA THR A 242 -4.57 -24.96 -9.68
C THR A 242 -6.08 -25.22 -9.70
N ASN A 243 -6.91 -24.17 -9.74
CA ASN A 243 -8.36 -24.23 -9.67
C ASN A 243 -8.86 -25.08 -8.47
N ARG A 244 -8.34 -24.76 -7.28
CA ARG A 244 -8.71 -25.39 -6.00
C ARG A 244 -9.24 -24.34 -5.03
N THR A 245 -10.25 -24.69 -4.26
CA THR A 245 -10.74 -23.88 -3.15
C THR A 245 -9.70 -23.89 -2.02
N LEU A 246 -9.23 -22.71 -1.60
CA LEU A 246 -8.34 -22.57 -0.45
C LEU A 246 -9.12 -22.76 0.85
N ILE A 247 -8.61 -23.64 1.71
CA ILE A 247 -9.16 -23.90 3.04
C ILE A 247 -8.04 -23.75 4.06
N LEU A 248 -8.28 -22.98 5.12
CA LEU A 248 -7.35 -22.94 6.25
C LEU A 248 -7.51 -24.21 7.08
N HIS A 249 -6.39 -24.80 7.48
CA HIS A 249 -6.39 -25.96 8.38
C HIS A 249 -7.19 -25.64 9.65
N ARG A 250 -8.13 -26.51 10.01
CA ARG A 250 -9.08 -26.33 11.14
C ARG A 250 -9.78 -24.97 11.12
N ASP A 251 -10.11 -24.46 9.92
CA ASP A 251 -10.73 -23.16 9.69
C ASP A 251 -9.94 -21.98 10.30
N GLY A 252 -8.64 -22.14 10.53
CA GLY A 252 -7.79 -21.13 11.17
C GLY A 252 -8.04 -20.93 12.66
N LYS A 253 -8.74 -21.86 13.34
CA LYS A 253 -9.06 -21.77 14.78
C LYS A 253 -7.83 -21.77 15.68
N GLU A 254 -6.74 -22.40 15.25
CA GLU A 254 -5.54 -22.59 16.07
C GLU A 254 -4.51 -21.46 15.93
N TRP A 255 -4.90 -20.33 15.36
CA TRP A 255 -3.95 -19.26 15.06
C TRP A 255 -3.24 -18.72 16.30
N ASN A 256 -1.91 -18.72 16.31
CA ASN A 256 -1.13 -18.30 17.47
C ASN A 256 -1.27 -16.80 17.85
N TYR A 257 -1.80 -15.95 16.97
CA TYR A 257 -2.07 -14.54 17.26
C TYR A 257 -3.44 -14.28 17.91
N SER A 258 -4.33 -15.28 17.98
CA SER A 258 -5.67 -15.10 18.54
C SER A 258 -6.30 -16.43 18.95
N GLU A 259 -6.78 -16.51 20.19
CA GLU A 259 -7.57 -17.65 20.68
C GLU A 259 -8.88 -17.87 19.89
N ARG A 260 -9.41 -16.81 19.27
CA ARG A 260 -10.57 -16.88 18.37
C ARG A 260 -10.19 -17.21 16.92
N GLY A 261 -8.91 -17.50 16.67
CA GLY A 261 -8.40 -17.86 15.35
C GLY A 261 -8.46 -16.72 14.33
N TRP A 262 -8.36 -17.09 13.05
CA TRP A 262 -8.43 -16.21 11.89
C TRP A 262 -9.66 -15.27 11.91
N SER A 263 -10.82 -15.82 12.28
CA SER A 263 -12.10 -15.09 12.31
C SER A 263 -12.19 -14.01 13.39
N ALA A 264 -11.17 -13.88 14.24
CA ALA A 264 -11.08 -12.78 15.19
C ALA A 264 -10.90 -11.42 14.51
N ALA A 265 -10.24 -11.40 13.35
CA ALA A 265 -9.88 -10.18 12.60
C ALA A 265 -10.36 -10.20 11.15
N PHE A 266 -10.52 -11.38 10.54
CA PHE A 266 -10.82 -11.52 9.11
C PHE A 266 -12.09 -12.34 8.85
N ARG A 267 -12.69 -12.15 7.67
CA ARG A 267 -13.76 -13.04 7.22
C ARG A 267 -13.20 -14.42 6.89
N PRO A 268 -14.00 -15.51 6.98
CA PRO A 268 -13.59 -16.82 6.52
C PRO A 268 -13.09 -16.76 5.07
N VAL A 269 -12.05 -17.53 4.77
CA VAL A 269 -11.41 -17.54 3.44
C VAL A 269 -12.29 -18.21 2.38
N SER A 270 -13.19 -19.11 2.79
CA SER A 270 -14.11 -19.86 1.94
C SER A 270 -15.45 -20.03 2.64
N GLY A 271 -16.52 -20.24 1.86
CA GLY A 271 -17.81 -20.73 2.38
C GLY A 271 -17.78 -22.18 2.86
N CYS A 272 -16.76 -22.95 2.46
CA CYS A 272 -16.57 -24.33 2.87
C CYS A 272 -15.75 -24.44 4.15
N LYS A 273 -16.10 -25.40 5.00
CA LYS A 273 -15.37 -25.74 6.23
C LYS A 273 -14.39 -26.89 5.99
N HIS A 274 -13.30 -26.89 6.73
CA HIS A 274 -12.28 -27.94 6.70
C HIS A 274 -12.86 -29.35 6.86
N ASP A 275 -13.83 -29.52 7.77
CA ASP A 275 -14.42 -30.84 8.05
C ASP A 275 -15.33 -31.37 6.94
N GLN A 276 -15.81 -30.51 6.03
CA GLN A 276 -16.59 -30.93 4.87
C GLN A 276 -15.67 -31.52 3.78
N ILE A 277 -14.44 -31.02 3.70
CA ILE A 277 -13.42 -31.47 2.74
C ILE A 277 -12.68 -32.72 3.25
N SER A 278 -12.30 -32.74 4.54
CA SER A 278 -11.47 -33.80 5.11
C SER A 278 -12.16 -35.17 5.15
N LYS A 279 -13.50 -35.19 5.23
CA LYS A 279 -14.30 -36.43 5.18
C LYS A 279 -14.08 -37.22 3.88
N VAL A 280 -13.77 -36.54 2.78
CA VAL A 280 -13.53 -37.17 1.46
C VAL A 280 -12.06 -37.55 1.28
N LEU A 281 -11.13 -36.80 1.86
CA LEU A 281 -9.70 -37.16 1.86
C LEU A 281 -9.38 -38.41 2.69
N HIS A 282 -10.19 -38.72 3.71
CA HIS A 282 -10.04 -39.97 4.46
C HIS A 282 -10.56 -41.21 3.70
N SER A 283 -11.44 -41.03 2.69
CA SER A 283 -11.81 -42.12 1.77
C SER A 283 -10.81 -42.32 0.63
N ASP A 284 -10.05 -41.28 0.26
CA ASP A 284 -9.10 -41.31 -0.88
C ASP A 284 -7.62 -41.20 -0.45
N LEU A 285 -7.28 -41.72 0.73
CA LEU A 285 -5.95 -41.57 1.36
C LEU A 285 -4.83 -42.32 0.61
N CYS A 286 -4.42 -41.82 -0.55
CA CYS A 286 -3.16 -42.19 -1.21
C CYS A 286 -2.63 -41.03 -2.05
N LEU A 287 -2.17 -39.96 -1.39
CA LEU A 287 -1.13 -39.03 -1.90
C LEU A 287 -0.81 -38.02 -0.79
N ARG A 288 0.18 -38.38 0.04
CA ARG A 288 0.90 -37.43 0.89
C ARG A 288 2.10 -36.91 0.11
N LEU A 289 2.19 -35.59 -0.05
CA LEU A 289 3.43 -34.85 -0.28
C LEU A 289 3.80 -34.15 1.02
#